data_AF-A0A497PDF7-F1
#
_entry.id   AF-A0A497PDF7-F1
#
_cell.length_a   1.000
_cell.length_b   1.000
_cell.length_c   1.000
_cell.angle_alpha   90.00
_cell.angle_beta   90.00
_cell.angle_gamma   90.00
#
_symmetry.space_group_name_H-M   'P 1'
#
loop_
_entity.id
_entity.type
_entity.pdbx_description
1 polymer ?
#
loop_
_entity_poly.entity_id
_entity_poly.type
_entity_poly.pdbx_seq_one_letter_code
_entity_poly.pdbx_strand_id
1 'polypeptide(L)'
;MPDVYIFDFDDTIIRSPRPQDASPTSSWWRSPESLKQPHIKSDSAWSVALPHTYDRIIEAAGSCDSIVVVLTGRPPTLAKEVSDVISWLELPVDVVMAVGSPIVDNKLAVIWKLLNQDEEIPYMEIWDDRADHLLAFRHAIKHWSPDTRVVTQHVQ
;
A
#
# COMPACT_ATOMS: atom_id res chain seq x y z
N MET A 1 -0.08 -14.92 -16.99
CA MET A 1 -0.61 -15.00 -15.63
C MET A 1 0.24 -14.11 -14.76
N PRO A 2 -0.30 -12.96 -14.34
CA PRO A 2 0.50 -11.96 -13.70
C PRO A 2 0.81 -12.29 -12.24
N ASP A 3 2.00 -11.90 -11.80
CA ASP A 3 2.34 -11.82 -10.38
C ASP A 3 1.71 -10.56 -9.77
N VAL A 4 1.19 -10.65 -8.55
CA VAL A 4 0.56 -9.50 -7.87
C VAL A 4 1.40 -9.00 -6.72
N TYR A 5 1.63 -7.69 -6.69
CA TYR A 5 2.39 -7.00 -5.65
C TYR A 5 1.52 -5.91 -5.02
N ILE A 6 1.34 -5.99 -3.71
CA ILE A 6 0.49 -5.07 -2.95
C ILE A 6 1.32 -4.39 -1.87
N PHE A 7 1.26 -3.07 -1.82
CA PHE A 7 1.99 -2.27 -0.85
C PHE A 7 1.00 -1.39 -0.08
N ASP A 8 1.01 -1.43 1.24
CA ASP A 8 0.39 -0.34 2.01
C ASP A 8 1.13 0.98 1.75
N PHE A 9 0.50 2.10 2.12
CA PHE A 9 1.05 3.42 1.88
C PHE A 9 1.82 3.97 3.09
N ASP A 10 1.16 4.08 4.24
CA ASP A 10 1.66 4.78 5.42
C ASP A 10 2.60 3.86 6.22
N ASP A 11 3.79 4.34 6.59
CA ASP A 11 4.88 3.55 7.20
C ASP A 11 5.33 2.32 6.36
N THR A 12 4.88 2.19 5.11
CA THR A 12 5.27 1.12 4.18
C THR A 12 5.98 1.67 2.94
N ILE A 13 5.35 2.55 2.17
CA ILE A 13 6.00 3.24 1.03
C ILE A 13 6.67 4.52 1.51
N ILE A 14 5.97 5.26 2.37
CA ILE A 14 6.44 6.52 2.93
C ILE A 14 6.57 6.42 4.44
N ARG A 15 7.47 7.21 5.02
CA ARG A 15 7.44 7.47 6.47
C ARG A 15 6.17 8.23 6.80
N SER A 16 5.34 7.69 7.69
CA SER A 16 4.06 8.29 8.05
C SER A 16 4.25 9.73 8.55
N PRO A 17 3.58 10.73 7.94
CA PRO A 17 3.76 12.12 8.31
C PRO A 17 3.30 12.41 9.73
N ARG A 18 4.17 12.86 10.63
CA ARG A 18 3.80 13.16 12.02
C ARG A 18 3.44 14.66 12.18
N PRO A 19 2.47 15.01 13.05
CA PRO A 19 2.28 16.40 13.46
C PRO A 19 3.55 16.91 14.14
N GLN A 20 3.87 18.20 14.02
CA GLN A 20 5.09 18.76 14.61
C GLN A 20 5.08 18.73 16.14
N ASP A 21 3.92 19.00 16.75
CA ASP A 21 3.81 19.19 18.21
C ASP A 21 2.81 18.23 18.88
N ALA A 22 2.40 17.15 18.21
CA ALA A 22 1.41 16.24 18.74
C ALA A 22 1.57 14.81 18.24
N SER A 23 1.09 13.85 19.04
CA SER A 23 0.86 12.49 18.56
C SER A 23 -0.22 12.50 17.48
N PRO A 24 -0.03 11.79 16.35
CA PRO A 24 -1.04 11.73 15.30
C PRO A 24 -2.32 11.10 15.84
N THR A 25 -3.43 11.81 15.68
CA THR A 25 -4.78 11.30 15.94
C THR A 25 -5.31 10.61 14.68
N SER A 26 -6.42 9.85 14.82
CA SER A 26 -7.13 9.32 13.66
C SER A 26 -7.67 10.42 12.73
N SER A 27 -7.91 11.63 13.23
CA SER A 27 -8.31 12.78 12.42
C SER A 27 -7.16 13.37 11.61
N TRP A 28 -5.93 13.32 12.13
CA TRP A 28 -4.73 13.76 11.41
C TRP A 28 -4.57 13.01 10.09
N TRP A 29 -4.66 11.68 10.13
CA TRP A 29 -4.54 10.83 8.94
C TRP A 29 -5.69 10.99 7.94
N ARG A 30 -6.74 11.72 8.29
CA ARG A 30 -7.88 12.01 7.41
C ARG A 30 -7.81 13.42 6.82
N SER A 31 -6.83 14.23 7.22
CA SER A 31 -6.66 15.60 6.74
C SER A 31 -5.69 15.64 5.54
N PRO A 32 -6.01 16.41 4.48
CA PRO A 32 -5.10 16.68 3.38
C PRO A 32 -3.76 17.27 3.84
N GLU A 33 -3.74 18.07 4.91
CA GLU A 33 -2.54 18.71 5.45
C GLU A 33 -1.49 17.69 5.86
N SER A 34 -1.89 16.47 6.27
CA SER A 34 -0.94 15.40 6.58
C SER A 34 -0.09 14.98 5.38
N LEU A 35 -0.55 15.20 4.15
CA LEU A 35 0.16 14.84 2.91
C LEU A 35 0.78 16.07 2.21
N LYS A 36 0.90 17.20 2.90
CA LYS A 36 1.47 18.46 2.39
C LYS A 36 2.75 18.83 3.14
N GLN A 37 3.47 19.84 2.63
CA GLN A 37 4.61 20.42 3.34
C GLN A 37 4.18 21.00 4.70
N PRO A 38 5.01 20.86 5.74
CA PRO A 38 6.33 20.24 5.74
C PRO A 38 6.33 18.72 6.00
N HIS A 39 5.16 18.09 6.14
CA HIS A 39 5.04 16.69 6.58
C HIS A 39 5.34 15.69 5.46
N ILE A 40 4.91 16.00 4.25
CA ILE A 40 5.29 15.32 3.02
C ILE A 40 5.73 16.37 2.00
N LYS A 41 6.84 16.10 1.32
CA LYS A 41 7.65 16.98 0.45
C LYS A 41 8.76 17.73 1.18
N SER A 42 9.86 17.02 1.37
CA SER A 42 11.18 17.62 1.59
C SER A 42 11.82 18.05 0.26
N ASP A 43 13.08 18.44 0.30
CA ASP A 43 13.90 18.69 -0.90
C ASP A 43 14.13 17.42 -1.77
N SER A 44 13.78 16.22 -1.28
CA SER A 44 14.05 14.96 -1.98
C SER A 44 13.05 13.83 -1.66
N ALA A 45 12.57 13.15 -2.71
CA ALA A 45 11.76 11.93 -2.63
C ALA A 45 12.35 10.88 -1.66
N TRP A 46 13.68 10.76 -1.65
CA TRP A 46 14.42 9.79 -0.83
C TRP A 46 14.32 10.01 0.67
N SER A 47 13.98 11.22 1.13
CA SER A 47 13.82 11.44 2.57
C SER A 47 12.43 11.02 3.08
N VAL A 48 11.47 10.83 2.17
CA VAL A 48 10.09 10.46 2.49
C VAL A 48 9.86 8.99 2.23
N ALA A 49 10.35 8.46 1.10
CA ALA A 49 10.21 7.06 0.75
C ALA A 49 11.04 6.16 1.68
N LEU A 50 10.54 4.95 1.93
CA LEU A 50 11.31 3.87 2.55
C LEU A 50 12.11 3.15 1.45
N PRO A 51 13.46 3.21 1.46
CA PRO A 51 14.27 2.77 0.32
C PRO A 51 14.03 1.32 -0.10
N HIS A 52 13.90 0.40 0.86
CA HIS A 52 13.71 -1.01 0.56
C HIS A 52 12.36 -1.30 -0.12
N THR A 53 11.31 -0.58 0.25
CA THR A 53 9.99 -0.71 -0.38
C THR A 53 10.00 -0.08 -1.76
N TYR A 54 10.66 1.08 -1.91
CA TYR A 54 10.85 1.74 -3.19
C TYR A 54 11.56 0.81 -4.18
N ASP A 55 12.71 0.26 -3.81
CA ASP A 55 13.50 -0.63 -4.67
C ASP A 55 12.69 -1.87 -5.08
N ARG A 56 11.91 -2.45 -4.16
CA ARG A 56 11.06 -3.61 -4.47
C ARG A 56 9.93 -3.25 -5.43
N ILE A 57 9.32 -2.08 -5.31
CA ILE A 57 8.28 -1.62 -6.24
C ILE A 57 8.86 -1.50 -7.65
N ILE A 58 10.04 -0.90 -7.79
CA ILE A 58 10.71 -0.76 -9.09
C ILE A 58 11.05 -2.13 -9.70
N GLU A 59 11.55 -3.07 -8.89
CA GLU A 59 11.82 -4.44 -9.33
C GLU A 59 10.55 -5.18 -9.77
N ALA A 60 9.49 -5.09 -8.96
CA ALA A 60 8.20 -5.69 -9.26
C ALA A 60 7.63 -5.14 -10.58
N ALA A 61 7.59 -3.82 -10.74
CA ALA A 61 7.08 -3.17 -11.95
C ALA A 61 7.95 -3.40 -13.19
N GLY A 62 9.23 -3.73 -13.02
CA GLY A 62 10.13 -4.12 -14.10
C GLY A 62 9.96 -5.57 -14.56
N SER A 63 9.19 -6.39 -13.82
CA SER A 63 8.93 -7.78 -14.19
C SER A 63 7.88 -7.87 -15.30
N CYS A 64 8.08 -8.77 -16.26
CA CYS A 64 7.08 -9.03 -17.29
C CYS A 64 5.82 -9.62 -16.64
N ASP A 65 4.64 -9.08 -16.98
CA ASP A 65 3.35 -9.57 -16.50
C ASP A 65 3.21 -9.44 -14.96
N SER A 66 3.33 -8.22 -14.44
CA SER A 66 3.11 -7.91 -13.02
C SER A 66 1.99 -6.89 -12.83
N ILE A 67 1.18 -7.07 -11.79
CA ILE A 67 0.24 -6.07 -11.29
C ILE A 67 0.82 -5.49 -9.99
N VAL A 68 1.05 -4.18 -9.97
CA VAL A 68 1.65 -3.49 -8.81
C VAL A 68 0.69 -2.43 -8.29
N VAL A 69 0.24 -2.60 -7.05
CA VAL A 69 -0.83 -1.79 -6.46
C VAL A 69 -0.42 -1.24 -5.09
N VAL A 70 -0.72 0.03 -4.87
CA VAL A 70 -0.75 0.64 -3.54
C VAL A 70 -2.15 0.51 -2.96
N LEU A 71 -2.27 -0.12 -1.81
CA LEU A 71 -3.55 -0.35 -1.13
C LEU A 71 -3.58 0.40 0.21
N THR A 72 -4.22 1.56 0.25
CA THR A 72 -4.20 2.44 1.43
C THR A 72 -5.51 2.48 2.19
N GLY A 73 -5.44 2.56 3.52
CA GLY A 73 -6.58 2.86 4.39
C GLY A 73 -6.97 4.34 4.47
N ARG A 74 -6.28 5.23 3.76
CA ARG A 74 -6.63 6.66 3.69
C ARG A 74 -8.04 6.83 3.07
N PRO A 75 -8.83 7.81 3.55
CA PRO A 75 -10.18 8.02 3.03
C PRO A 75 -10.16 8.44 1.55
N PRO A 76 -11.19 8.08 0.75
CA PRO A 76 -11.27 8.45 -0.67
C PRO A 76 -11.16 9.94 -0.98
N THR A 77 -11.54 10.80 -0.02
CA THR A 77 -11.39 12.25 -0.14
C THR A 77 -9.94 12.70 -0.27
N LEU A 78 -8.96 11.83 0.03
CA LEU A 78 -7.52 12.06 -0.12
C LEU A 78 -6.91 11.36 -1.34
N ALA A 79 -7.73 10.78 -2.22
CA ALA A 79 -7.21 10.01 -3.37
C ALA A 79 -6.28 10.84 -4.26
N LYS A 80 -6.60 12.14 -4.44
CA LYS A 80 -5.76 13.06 -5.19
C LYS A 80 -4.42 13.28 -4.49
N GLU A 81 -4.44 13.57 -3.19
CA GLU A 81 -3.22 13.84 -2.42
C GLU A 81 -2.30 12.61 -2.37
N VAL A 82 -2.85 11.41 -2.18
CA VAL A 82 -2.06 10.16 -2.23
C VAL A 82 -1.45 9.99 -3.62
N SER A 83 -2.24 10.19 -4.69
CA SER A 83 -1.76 10.08 -6.08
C SER A 83 -0.68 11.12 -6.40
N ASP A 84 -0.80 12.34 -5.89
CA ASP A 84 0.20 13.40 -6.04
C ASP A 84 1.53 12.99 -5.36
N VAL A 85 1.48 12.31 -4.21
CA VAL A 85 2.68 11.80 -3.52
C VAL A 85 3.31 10.67 -4.32
N ILE A 86 2.53 9.68 -4.76
CA ILE A 86 3.03 8.55 -5.58
C ILE A 86 3.65 9.06 -6.89
N SER A 87 3.00 10.03 -7.54
CA SER A 87 3.52 10.66 -8.77
C SER A 87 4.81 11.43 -8.52
N TRP A 88 4.91 12.14 -7.39
CA TRP A 88 6.15 12.84 -7.01
C TRP A 88 7.31 11.89 -6.70
N LEU A 89 7.01 10.68 -6.19
CA LEU A 89 8.00 9.61 -6.01
C LEU A 89 8.34 8.88 -7.33
N GLU A 90 7.65 9.20 -8.43
CA GLU A 90 7.82 8.57 -9.73
C GLU A 90 7.60 7.04 -9.69
N LEU A 91 6.71 6.57 -8.80
CA LEU A 91 6.43 5.14 -8.65
C LEU A 91 5.43 4.65 -9.71
N PRO A 92 5.74 3.58 -10.47
CA PRO A 92 4.88 3.05 -11.52
C PRO A 92 3.82 2.10 -10.96
N VAL A 93 2.87 2.64 -10.18
CA VAL A 93 1.88 1.85 -9.43
C VAL A 93 0.49 2.43 -9.55
N ASP A 94 -0.52 1.56 -9.52
CA ASP A 94 -1.91 1.98 -9.38
C ASP A 94 -2.25 2.19 -7.90
N VAL A 95 -3.02 3.24 -7.59
CA VAL A 95 -3.46 3.53 -6.21
C VAL A 95 -4.91 3.08 -6.02
N VAL A 96 -5.13 2.22 -5.03
CA VAL A 96 -6.44 1.74 -4.62
C VAL A 96 -6.74 2.13 -3.18
N MET A 97 -7.86 2.83 -3.00
CA MET A 97 -8.34 3.29 -1.70
C MET A 97 -9.21 2.19 -1.06
N ALA A 98 -8.79 1.64 0.08
CA ALA A 98 -9.59 0.72 0.88
C ALA A 98 -10.61 1.50 1.72
N VAL A 99 -11.86 1.50 1.28
CA VAL A 99 -12.92 2.34 1.87
C VAL A 99 -13.74 1.57 2.90
N GLY A 100 -13.73 2.02 4.15
CA GLY A 100 -14.66 1.53 5.20
C GLY A 100 -13.96 1.27 6.54
N SER A 101 -14.67 0.59 7.44
CA SER A 101 -14.15 0.11 8.72
C SER A 101 -14.74 -1.27 9.03
N PRO A 102 -13.94 -2.25 9.52
CA PRO A 102 -12.50 -2.21 9.77
C PRO A 102 -11.66 -2.09 8.49
N ILE A 103 -10.50 -1.42 8.56
CA ILE A 103 -9.64 -1.19 7.37
C ILE A 103 -9.16 -2.53 6.77
N VAL A 104 -8.82 -3.50 7.62
CA VAL A 104 -8.35 -4.83 7.19
C VAL A 104 -9.38 -5.56 6.31
N ASP A 105 -10.66 -5.50 6.66
CA ASP A 105 -11.74 -6.15 5.90
C ASP A 105 -11.94 -5.50 4.54
N ASN A 106 -11.79 -4.17 4.46
CA ASN A 106 -11.92 -3.45 3.20
C ASN A 106 -10.71 -3.67 2.28
N LYS A 107 -9.49 -3.75 2.86
CA LYS A 107 -8.30 -4.19 2.11
C LYS A 107 -8.50 -5.61 1.57
N LEU A 108 -8.99 -6.53 2.40
CA LEU A 108 -9.33 -7.90 1.99
C LEU A 108 -10.37 -7.94 0.87
N ALA A 109 -11.39 -7.08 0.89
CA ALA A 109 -12.38 -7.01 -0.17
C ALA A 109 -11.78 -6.54 -1.52
N VAL A 110 -10.78 -5.66 -1.49
CA VAL A 110 -10.02 -5.27 -2.69
C VAL A 110 -9.16 -6.43 -3.19
N ILE A 111 -8.41 -7.08 -2.30
CA ILE A 111 -7.58 -8.26 -2.65
C ILE A 111 -8.45 -9.36 -3.25
N TRP A 112 -9.62 -9.61 -2.68
CA TRP A 112 -10.58 -10.57 -3.20
C TRP A 112 -11.06 -10.19 -4.60
N LYS A 113 -11.36 -8.92 -4.87
CA LYS A 113 -11.72 -8.48 -6.21
C LYS A 113 -10.60 -8.73 -7.22
N LEU A 114 -9.34 -8.44 -6.86
CA LEU A 114 -8.19 -8.74 -7.72
C LEU A 114 -8.09 -10.25 -8.02
N LEU A 115 -8.26 -11.10 -6.99
CA LEU A 115 -8.26 -12.56 -7.12
C LEU A 115 -9.41 -13.13 -7.96
N ASN A 116 -10.51 -12.38 -8.15
CA ASN A 116 -11.67 -12.84 -8.91
C ASN A 116 -11.83 -12.16 -10.28
N GLN A 117 -10.96 -11.19 -10.62
CA GLN A 117 -11.14 -10.39 -11.83
C GLN A 117 -10.62 -11.06 -13.10
N ASP A 118 -9.57 -11.89 -13.04
CA ASP A 118 -9.03 -12.64 -14.18
C ASP A 118 -8.14 -13.80 -13.66
N GLU A 119 -7.60 -14.60 -14.59
CA GLU A 119 -6.64 -15.72 -14.49
C GLU A 119 -6.05 -16.10 -13.12
N GLU A 120 -5.83 -17.40 -12.90
CA GLU A 120 -5.15 -17.95 -11.72
C GLU A 120 -3.89 -17.13 -11.36
N ILE A 121 -3.85 -16.59 -10.14
CA ILE A 121 -2.74 -15.77 -9.64
C ILE A 121 -1.71 -16.71 -9.00
N PRO A 122 -0.58 -17.00 -9.64
CA PRO A 122 0.38 -17.98 -9.13
C PRO A 122 1.14 -17.45 -7.91
N TYR A 123 1.32 -16.13 -7.83
CA TYR A 123 2.14 -15.48 -6.82
C TYR A 123 1.53 -14.15 -6.39
N MET A 124 1.56 -13.92 -5.08
CA MET A 124 1.18 -12.66 -4.47
C MET A 124 2.16 -12.29 -3.37
N GLU A 125 2.66 -11.06 -3.41
CA GLU A 125 3.50 -10.46 -2.37
C GLU A 125 2.82 -9.24 -1.77
N ILE A 126 2.77 -9.18 -0.43
CA ILE A 126 2.09 -8.10 0.29
C ILE A 126 3.04 -7.47 1.31
N TRP A 127 3.19 -6.15 1.23
CA TRP A 127 4.00 -5.32 2.11
C TRP A 127 3.08 -4.43 2.95
N ASP A 128 3.22 -4.47 4.27
CA ASP A 128 2.41 -3.70 5.21
C ASP A 128 3.20 -3.48 6.51
N ASP A 129 3.05 -2.31 7.14
CA ASP A 129 3.69 -1.96 8.42
C ASP A 129 3.01 -2.66 9.61
N ARG A 130 1.86 -3.30 9.37
CA ARG A 130 1.05 -3.94 10.40
C ARG A 130 1.08 -5.46 10.29
N ALA A 131 1.84 -6.09 11.18
CA ALA A 131 1.90 -7.55 11.26
C ALA A 131 0.53 -8.25 11.43
N ASP A 132 -0.43 -7.60 12.10
CA ASP A 132 -1.80 -8.13 12.25
C ASP A 132 -2.56 -8.14 10.91
N HIS A 133 -2.32 -7.15 10.03
CA HIS A 133 -2.90 -7.11 8.68
C HIS A 133 -2.34 -8.24 7.83
N LEU A 134 -1.01 -8.40 7.81
CA LEU A 134 -0.34 -9.45 7.04
C LEU A 134 -0.83 -10.86 7.40
N LEU A 135 -1.03 -11.13 8.70
CA LEU A 135 -1.57 -12.41 9.15
C LEU A 135 -2.98 -12.65 8.61
N ALA A 136 -3.85 -11.63 8.67
CA ALA A 136 -5.22 -11.71 8.18
C ALA A 136 -5.26 -11.93 6.65
N PHE A 137 -4.43 -11.19 5.90
CA PHE A 137 -4.31 -11.35 4.45
C PHE A 137 -3.88 -12.75 4.06
N ARG A 138 -2.80 -13.25 4.67
CA ARG A 138 -2.28 -14.58 4.38
C ARG A 138 -3.33 -15.67 4.63
N HIS A 139 -4.05 -15.59 5.74
CA HIS A 139 -5.09 -16.55 6.08
C HIS A 139 -6.25 -16.52 5.07
N ALA A 140 -6.75 -15.32 4.73
CA ALA A 140 -7.85 -15.16 3.79
C ALA A 140 -7.47 -15.62 2.38
N ILE A 141 -6.31 -15.22 1.87
CA ILE A 141 -5.87 -15.60 0.52
C ILE A 141 -5.64 -17.10 0.43
N LYS A 142 -5.04 -17.74 1.44
CA LYS A 142 -4.89 -19.20 1.45
C LYS A 142 -6.20 -19.97 1.51
N HIS A 143 -7.26 -19.34 2.03
CA HIS A 143 -8.60 -19.89 1.98
C HIS A 143 -9.25 -19.72 0.60
N TRP A 144 -9.10 -18.55 -0.03
CA TRP A 144 -9.73 -18.24 -1.32
C TRP A 144 -9.00 -18.81 -2.53
N SER A 145 -7.67 -18.85 -2.48
CA SER A 145 -6.80 -19.36 -3.53
C SER A 145 -5.64 -20.16 -2.90
N PRO A 146 -5.88 -21.45 -2.56
CA PRO A 146 -4.89 -22.29 -1.89
C PRO A 146 -3.57 -22.43 -2.66
N ASP A 147 -3.66 -22.44 -3.99
CA ASP A 147 -2.55 -22.64 -4.92
C ASP A 147 -1.70 -21.38 -5.13
N THR A 148 -2.26 -20.19 -4.88
CA THR A 148 -1.48 -18.93 -4.90
C THR A 148 -0.37 -18.98 -3.85
N ARG A 149 0.88 -18.81 -4.28
CA ARG A 149 2.01 -18.62 -3.37
C ARG A 149 1.94 -17.21 -2.78
N VAL A 150 1.69 -17.12 -1.46
CA VAL A 150 1.61 -15.84 -0.75
C VAL A 150 2.88 -15.58 0.06
N VAL A 151 3.52 -14.45 -0.21
CA VAL A 151 4.62 -13.89 0.57
C VAL A 151 4.13 -12.61 1.25
N THR A 152 4.44 -12.46 2.53
CA THR A 152 4.10 -11.27 3.31
C THR A 152 5.36 -10.68 3.90
N GLN A 153 5.54 -9.37 3.75
CA GLN A 153 6.70 -8.65 4.24
C GLN A 153 6.24 -7.54 5.19
N HIS A 154 6.76 -7.60 6.41
CA HIS A 154 6.53 -6.56 7.41
C HIS A 154 7.58 -5.46 7.28
N VAL A 155 7.13 -4.21 7.27
CA VAL A 155 7.97 -3.02 7.14
C VAL A 155 8.05 -2.28 8.48
N GLN A 156 9.24 -1.77 8.83
CA GLN A 156 9.49 -0.99 10.06
C GLN A 156 10.39 0.22 9.78
#